data_AF-A0A4U5LRX5-F1
#
_entry.id   AF-A0A4U5LRX5-F1
#
_cell.length_a   1.000
_cell.length_b   1.000
_cell.length_c   1.000
_cell.angle_alpha   90.00
_cell.angle_beta   90.00
_cell.angle_gamma   90.00
#
_symmetry.space_group_name_H-M   'P 1'
#
loop_
_entity.id
_entity.type
_entity.pdbx_description
1 polymer ?
#
loop_
_entity_poly.entity_id
_entity_poly.type
_entity_poly.pdbx_seq_one_letter_code
_entity_poly.pdbx_strand_id
1 'polypeptide(L)'
;MLPFLCELIFKNVFAVIADHLKKNNILSDTFVVKMFQAIGSYGAALSILGLAFFVDCTKVWLAIFFLALHGTSFSAGVSGSFTSTLSIAPRFAGIISALGMFCGMLGAGISPQVFATVNPYGTPEEWRTVFCICAFVYVSCGTPFVLCGSADLQSWAKPKPKNSVSTVSAKDLETTVSM
;
A
#
# COMPACT_ATOMS: atom_id res chain seq x y z
N MET A 1 -12.19 12.96 -13.85
CA MET A 1 -12.65 11.73 -14.55
C MET A 1 -11.50 11.02 -15.24
N LEU A 2 -10.76 11.68 -16.15
CA LEU A 2 -9.58 11.11 -16.80
C LEU A 2 -8.51 10.54 -15.83
N PRO A 3 -8.08 11.24 -14.76
CA PRO A 3 -7.08 10.67 -13.83
C PRO A 3 -7.56 9.41 -13.13
N PHE A 4 -8.84 9.35 -12.72
CA PHE A 4 -9.42 8.17 -12.08
C PHE A 4 -9.47 6.94 -13.01
N LEU A 5 -9.72 7.15 -14.31
CA LEU A 5 -9.69 6.06 -15.29
C LEU A 5 -8.26 5.55 -15.51
N CYS A 6 -7.28 6.46 -15.60
CA CYS A 6 -5.87 6.08 -15.64
C CYS A 6 -5.49 5.28 -14.39
N GLU A 7 -5.81 5.79 -13.19
CA GLU A 7 -5.58 5.10 -11.93
C GLU A 7 -6.17 3.68 -11.92
N LEU A 8 -7.40 3.50 -12.38
CA LEU A 8 -8.04 2.19 -12.43
C LEU A 8 -7.26 1.22 -13.34
N ILE A 9 -6.87 1.66 -14.53
CA ILE A 9 -6.13 0.81 -15.48
C ILE A 9 -4.77 0.45 -14.90
N PHE A 10 -4.01 1.45 -14.42
CA PHE A 10 -2.69 1.24 -13.85
C PHE A 10 -2.74 0.36 -12.60
N LYS A 11 -3.79 0.48 -11.78
CA LYS A 11 -3.98 -0.38 -10.61
C LYS A 11 -4.05 -1.86 -10.99
N ASN A 12 -4.83 -2.19 -12.01
CA ASN A 12 -4.95 -3.56 -12.49
C ASN A 12 -3.61 -4.05 -13.07
N VAL A 13 -2.89 -3.21 -13.82
CA VAL A 13 -1.58 -3.56 -14.40
C VAL A 13 -0.54 -3.80 -13.30
N PHE A 14 -0.41 -2.90 -12.33
CA PHE A 14 0.53 -3.06 -11.22
C PHE A 14 0.20 -4.26 -10.34
N ALA A 15 -1.08 -4.58 -10.14
CA ALA A 15 -1.50 -5.79 -9.43
C ALA A 15 -1.04 -7.05 -10.17
N VAL A 16 -1.28 -7.14 -11.49
CA VAL A 16 -0.83 -8.28 -12.30
C VAL A 16 0.70 -8.39 -12.31
N ILE A 17 1.42 -7.27 -12.46
CA ILE A 17 2.88 -7.24 -12.42
C ILE A 17 3.39 -7.73 -11.05
N ALA A 18 2.81 -7.25 -9.95
CA ALA A 18 3.16 -7.69 -8.60
C ALA A 18 2.93 -9.20 -8.42
N ASP A 19 1.78 -9.71 -8.86
CA ASP A 19 1.47 -11.15 -8.80
C ASP A 19 2.45 -11.98 -9.65
N HIS A 20 2.86 -11.47 -10.82
CA HIS A 20 3.80 -12.15 -11.70
C HIS A 20 5.22 -12.22 -11.11
N LEU A 21 5.68 -11.11 -10.53
CA LEU A 21 6.98 -11.02 -9.85
C LEU A 21 7.08 -12.00 -8.68
N LYS A 22 5.98 -12.14 -7.91
CA LYS A 22 5.92 -13.08 -6.78
C LYS A 22 5.80 -14.53 -7.23
N LYS A 23 4.93 -14.82 -8.21
CA LYS A 23 4.71 -16.20 -8.72
C LYS A 23 5.98 -16.82 -9.29
N ASN A 24 6.81 -16.01 -9.96
CA ASN A 24 8.03 -16.49 -10.59
C ASN A 24 9.25 -16.54 -9.64
N ASN A 25 9.08 -16.23 -8.34
CA ASN A 25 10.17 -16.22 -7.33
C ASN A 25 11.45 -15.46 -7.78
N ILE A 26 11.29 -14.43 -8.62
CA ILE A 26 12.44 -13.70 -9.20
C ILE A 26 13.10 -12.82 -8.13
N LEU A 27 12.30 -12.30 -7.19
CA LEU A 27 12.73 -11.43 -6.10
C LEU A 27 12.12 -11.90 -4.78
N SER A 28 12.83 -11.66 -3.67
CA SER A 28 12.30 -11.91 -2.32
C SER A 28 11.03 -11.09 -2.09
N ASP A 29 10.01 -11.69 -1.48
CA ASP A 29 8.74 -11.05 -1.13
C ASP A 29 8.95 -9.72 -0.38
N THR A 30 9.90 -9.68 0.55
CA THR A 30 10.27 -8.47 1.29
C THR A 30 10.83 -7.38 0.39
N PHE A 31 11.67 -7.74 -0.59
CA PHE A 31 12.24 -6.77 -1.53
C PHE A 31 11.17 -6.22 -2.47
N VAL A 32 10.27 -7.06 -2.99
CA VAL A 32 9.15 -6.64 -3.84
C VAL A 32 8.28 -5.63 -3.10
N VAL A 33 7.83 -5.96 -1.89
CA VAL A 33 6.98 -5.06 -1.09
C VAL A 33 7.67 -3.72 -0.79
N LYS A 34 8.95 -3.74 -0.41
CA LYS A 34 9.74 -2.52 -0.20
C LYS A 34 9.85 -1.68 -1.47
N MET A 35 10.09 -2.31 -2.61
CA MET A 35 10.21 -1.63 -3.90
C MET A 35 8.91 -0.97 -4.31
N PHE A 36 7.77 -1.68 -4.23
CA PHE A 36 6.46 -1.12 -4.54
C PHE A 36 6.06 0.00 -3.57
N GLN A 37 6.36 -0.13 -2.28
CA GLN A 37 6.11 0.94 -1.31
C GLN A 37 7.01 2.16 -1.58
N ALA A 38 8.28 1.95 -1.92
CA ALA A 38 9.21 3.02 -2.26
C ALA A 38 8.75 3.77 -3.52
N ILE A 39 8.38 3.04 -4.58
CA ILE A 39 7.83 3.64 -5.81
C ILE A 39 6.55 4.43 -5.48
N GLY A 40 5.67 3.87 -4.65
CA GLY A 40 4.43 4.56 -4.30
C GLY A 40 4.63 5.83 -3.47
N SER A 41 5.50 5.79 -2.48
CA SER A 41 5.77 6.94 -1.60
C SER A 41 6.64 8.00 -2.27
N TYR A 42 7.83 7.64 -2.74
CA TYR A 42 8.74 8.58 -3.38
C TYR A 42 8.24 9.03 -4.76
N GLY A 43 7.61 8.15 -5.53
CA GLY A 43 7.00 8.51 -6.82
C GLY A 43 5.84 9.49 -6.65
N ALA A 44 4.97 9.28 -5.65
CA ALA A 44 3.91 10.24 -5.33
C ALA A 44 4.48 11.59 -4.85
N ALA A 45 5.49 11.56 -3.97
CA ALA A 45 6.15 12.78 -3.49
C ALA A 45 6.77 13.59 -4.64
N LEU A 46 7.53 12.94 -5.53
CA LEU A 46 8.13 13.58 -6.70
C LEU A 46 7.07 14.14 -7.65
N SER A 47 5.95 13.43 -7.83
CA SER A 47 4.85 13.89 -8.68
C SER A 47 4.19 15.17 -8.14
N ILE A 48 3.96 15.23 -6.82
CA ILE A 48 3.40 16.43 -6.17
C ILE A 48 4.40 17.59 -6.15
N LEU A 49 5.69 17.34 -5.92
CA LEU A 49 6.71 18.39 -6.06
C LEU A 49 6.78 18.90 -7.50
N GLY A 50 6.67 18.00 -8.48
CA GLY A 50 6.55 18.36 -9.89
C GLY A 50 5.38 19.31 -10.15
N LEU A 51 4.22 19.00 -9.55
CA LEU A 51 3.02 19.84 -9.60
C LEU A 51 3.25 21.22 -8.94
N ALA A 52 3.97 21.28 -7.81
CA ALA A 52 4.23 22.54 -7.11
C ALA A 52 5.11 23.52 -7.90
N PHE A 53 6.17 23.02 -8.54
CA PHE A 53 7.19 23.89 -9.14
C PHE A 53 7.00 24.14 -10.65
N PHE A 54 6.42 23.20 -11.39
CA PHE A 54 6.42 23.27 -12.86
C PHE A 54 5.06 23.62 -13.47
N VAL A 55 3.98 23.60 -12.68
CA VAL A 55 2.63 23.85 -13.20
C VAL A 55 2.24 25.30 -13.00
N ASP A 56 1.88 25.92 -14.12
CA ASP A 56 1.31 27.26 -14.22
C ASP A 56 -0.07 27.18 -14.88
N CYS A 57 -0.88 28.23 -14.78
CA CYS A 57 -2.21 28.31 -15.40
C CYS A 57 -2.22 28.07 -16.93
N THR A 58 -1.08 28.23 -17.60
CA THR A 58 -0.92 28.02 -19.06
C THR A 58 -0.56 26.58 -19.43
N LYS A 59 -0.10 25.76 -18.48
CA LYS A 59 0.44 24.40 -18.72
C LYS A 59 -0.46 23.31 -18.14
N VAL A 60 -1.76 23.37 -18.43
CA VAL A 60 -2.76 22.41 -17.92
C VAL A 60 -2.40 20.95 -18.22
N TRP A 61 -1.81 20.68 -19.40
CA TRP A 61 -1.35 19.33 -19.79
C TRP A 61 -0.33 18.75 -18.83
N LEU A 62 0.58 19.58 -18.32
CA LEU A 62 1.61 19.17 -17.37
C LEU A 62 0.99 18.83 -16.00
N ALA A 63 -0.06 19.58 -15.61
CA ALA A 63 -0.82 19.28 -14.40
C ALA A 63 -1.50 17.91 -14.48
N ILE A 64 -2.14 17.60 -15.61
CA ILE A 64 -2.77 16.31 -15.85
C ILE A 64 -1.74 15.19 -15.80
N PHE A 65 -0.56 15.39 -16.40
CA PHE A 65 0.52 14.42 -16.38
C PHE A 65 1.02 14.11 -14.97
N PHE A 66 1.32 15.14 -14.16
CA PHE A 66 1.77 14.94 -12.79
C PHE A 66 0.69 14.34 -11.88
N LEU A 67 -0.58 14.72 -12.06
CA LEU A 67 -1.70 14.10 -11.34
C LEU A 67 -1.88 12.63 -11.73
N ALA A 68 -1.74 12.28 -13.01
CA ALA A 68 -1.76 10.90 -13.45
C ALA A 68 -0.58 10.11 -12.85
N LEU A 69 0.63 10.67 -12.88
CA LEU A 69 1.82 10.05 -12.30
C LEU A 69 1.65 9.81 -10.79
N HIS A 70 1.10 10.79 -10.08
CA HIS A 70 0.75 10.66 -8.67
C HIS A 70 -0.23 9.51 -8.43
N GLY A 71 -1.31 9.44 -9.20
CA GLY A 71 -2.31 8.38 -9.12
C GLY A 71 -1.74 6.99 -9.39
N THR A 72 -0.89 6.85 -10.41
CA THR A 72 -0.21 5.58 -10.72
C THR A 72 0.73 5.15 -9.59
N SER A 73 1.48 6.08 -9.01
CA SER A 73 2.38 5.82 -7.88
C SER A 73 1.59 5.41 -6.65
N PHE A 74 0.53 6.14 -6.33
CA PHE A 74 -0.36 5.82 -5.20
C PHE A 74 -0.93 4.40 -5.34
N SER A 75 -1.35 4.02 -6.55
CA SER A 75 -1.85 2.67 -6.80
C SER A 75 -0.78 1.58 -6.61
N ALA A 76 0.47 1.82 -7.02
CA ALA A 76 1.55 0.87 -6.79
C ALA A 76 1.83 0.68 -5.28
N GLY A 77 1.76 1.78 -4.51
CA GLY A 77 1.88 1.76 -3.06
C GLY A 77 0.79 0.92 -2.39
N VAL A 78 -0.48 1.13 -2.77
CA VAL A 78 -1.63 0.37 -2.21
C VAL A 78 -1.48 -1.13 -2.45
N SER A 79 -1.09 -1.54 -3.67
CA SER A 79 -0.82 -2.95 -3.97
C SER A 79 0.30 -3.49 -3.09
N GLY A 80 1.41 -2.75 -2.93
CA GLY A 80 2.53 -3.13 -2.05
C GLY A 80 2.12 -3.29 -0.58
N SER A 81 1.38 -2.34 0.00
CA SER A 81 0.93 -2.38 1.39
C SER A 81 -0.06 -3.53 1.66
N PHE A 82 -0.98 -3.77 0.71
CA PHE A 82 -1.97 -4.84 0.84
C PHE A 82 -1.32 -6.22 0.74
N THR A 83 -0.42 -6.40 -0.24
CA THR A 83 0.40 -7.61 -0.37
C THR A 83 1.27 -7.85 0.87
N SER A 84 1.87 -6.80 1.45
CA SER A 84 2.64 -6.90 2.70
C SER A 84 1.79 -7.47 3.83
N THR A 85 0.59 -6.94 4.01
CA THR A 85 -0.31 -7.33 5.11
C THR A 85 -0.79 -8.78 4.96
N LEU A 86 -1.07 -9.21 3.73
CA LEU A 86 -1.44 -10.58 3.42
C LEU A 86 -0.27 -11.56 3.61
N SER A 87 0.95 -11.18 3.22
CA SER A 87 2.12 -12.03 3.37
C SER A 87 2.59 -12.15 4.83
N ILE A 88 2.49 -11.08 5.62
CA ILE A 88 3.02 -11.04 7.00
C ILE A 88 2.19 -11.88 7.97
N ALA A 89 0.85 -11.81 7.84
CA ALA A 89 -0.09 -12.44 8.75
C ALA A 89 -1.49 -12.58 8.12
N PRO A 90 -1.71 -13.55 7.21
CA PRO A 90 -2.97 -13.68 6.48
C PRO A 90 -4.19 -13.88 7.40
N ARG A 91 -4.02 -14.52 8.56
CA ARG A 91 -5.07 -14.70 9.57
C ARG A 91 -5.51 -13.41 10.27
N PHE A 92 -4.60 -12.43 10.38
CA PHE A 92 -4.81 -11.17 11.09
C PHE A 92 -4.92 -9.97 10.14
N ALA A 93 -4.85 -10.21 8.83
CA ALA A 93 -4.85 -9.18 7.81
C ALA A 93 -6.06 -8.22 7.92
N GLY A 94 -7.24 -8.73 8.27
CA GLY A 94 -8.43 -7.89 8.47
C GLY A 94 -8.29 -6.88 9.61
N ILE A 95 -7.74 -7.31 10.75
CA ILE A 95 -7.54 -6.43 11.93
C ILE A 95 -6.45 -5.40 11.65
N ILE A 96 -5.33 -5.83 11.04
CA ILE A 96 -4.22 -4.93 10.67
C ILE A 96 -4.70 -3.88 9.67
N SER A 97 -5.46 -4.30 8.66
CA SER A 97 -6.04 -3.39 7.66
C SER A 97 -7.03 -2.41 8.30
N ALA A 98 -7.89 -2.89 9.21
CA ALA A 98 -8.84 -2.04 9.92
C ALA A 98 -8.14 -0.98 10.79
N LEU A 99 -7.06 -1.35 11.49
CA LEU A 99 -6.26 -0.40 12.26
C LEU A 99 -5.60 0.65 11.36
N GLY A 100 -5.06 0.21 10.21
CA GLY A 100 -4.51 1.13 9.20
C GLY A 100 -5.57 2.10 8.67
N MET A 101 -6.76 1.61 8.36
CA MET A 101 -7.90 2.44 7.93
C MET A 101 -8.34 3.42 9.01
N PHE A 102 -8.38 3.01 10.28
CA PHE A 102 -8.72 3.90 11.39
C PHE A 102 -7.74 5.08 11.48
N CYS A 103 -6.43 4.81 11.45
CA CYS A 103 -5.42 5.87 11.39
C CYS A 103 -5.60 6.77 10.16
N GLY A 104 -5.92 6.17 9.00
CA GLY A 104 -6.23 6.90 7.78
C GLY A 104 -7.43 7.84 7.91
N MET A 105 -8.50 7.41 8.57
CA MET A 105 -9.68 8.23 8.83
C MET A 105 -9.39 9.40 9.76
N LEU A 106 -8.56 9.20 10.79
CA LEU A 106 -8.12 10.30 11.66
C LEU A 106 -7.35 11.35 10.87
N GLY A 107 -6.42 10.92 10.01
CA GLY A 107 -5.71 11.80 9.09
C GLY A 107 -6.67 12.57 8.17
N ALA A 108 -7.59 11.86 7.53
CA ALA A 108 -8.59 12.44 6.64
C ALA A 108 -9.50 13.47 7.35
N GLY A 109 -9.80 13.26 8.63
CA GLY A 109 -10.57 14.19 9.44
C GLY A 109 -9.80 15.45 9.86
N ILE A 110 -8.47 15.39 9.94
CA ILE A 110 -7.59 16.53 10.29
C ILE A 110 -7.19 17.34 9.05
N SER A 111 -7.08 16.68 7.90
CA SER A 111 -6.62 17.30 6.64
C SER A 111 -7.32 18.61 6.25
N PRO A 112 -8.67 18.74 6.33
CA PRO A 112 -9.34 19.99 5.94
C PRO A 112 -8.97 21.18 6.84
N GLN A 113 -8.79 20.95 8.14
CA GLN A 113 -8.43 21.98 9.10
C GLN A 113 -7.01 22.48 8.84
N VAL A 114 -6.07 21.58 8.58
CA VAL A 114 -4.70 21.95 8.20
C VAL A 114 -4.67 22.66 6.85
N PHE A 115 -5.47 22.20 5.89
CA PHE A 115 -5.57 22.87 4.58
C PHE A 115 -6.12 24.30 4.72
N ALA A 116 -7.16 24.49 5.54
CA ALA A 116 -7.76 25.81 5.76
C ALA A 116 -6.82 26.81 6.44
N THR A 117 -5.91 26.35 7.31
CA THR A 117 -4.92 27.22 7.96
C THR A 117 -3.74 27.55 7.05
N VAL A 118 -3.34 26.64 6.18
CA VAL A 118 -2.18 26.82 5.28
C VAL A 118 -2.55 27.56 3.99
N ASN A 119 -3.80 27.44 3.52
CA ASN A 119 -4.27 28.05 2.28
C ASN A 119 -5.55 28.90 2.49
N PRO A 120 -5.48 29.97 3.30
CA PRO A 120 -6.63 30.84 3.55
C PRO A 120 -7.04 31.68 2.34
N TYR A 121 -6.10 32.11 1.50
CA TYR A 121 -6.38 33.03 0.38
C TYR A 121 -6.32 32.36 -1.00
N GLY A 122 -5.83 31.12 -1.10
CA GLY A 122 -5.79 30.36 -2.34
C GLY A 122 -4.72 30.83 -3.32
N THR A 123 -3.69 31.52 -2.85
CA THR A 123 -2.62 32.06 -3.69
C THR A 123 -1.71 30.96 -4.23
N PRO A 124 -1.04 31.16 -5.38
CA PRO A 124 -0.12 30.16 -5.93
C PRO A 124 1.01 29.76 -4.97
N GLU A 125 1.45 30.67 -4.11
CA GLU A 125 2.50 30.43 -3.10
C GLU A 125 2.00 29.55 -1.95
N GLU A 126 0.77 29.77 -1.49
CA GLU A 126 0.12 28.91 -0.49
C GLU A 126 -0.09 27.49 -1.05
N TRP A 127 -0.53 27.36 -2.31
CA TRP A 127 -0.63 26.05 -2.98
C TRP A 127 0.69 25.31 -3.07
N ARG A 128 1.79 26.01 -3.37
CA ARG A 128 3.14 25.41 -3.33
C ARG A 128 3.48 24.88 -1.94
N THR A 129 3.14 25.65 -0.91
CA THR A 129 3.36 25.23 0.49
C THR A 129 2.55 23.97 0.83
N VAL A 130 1.28 23.92 0.44
CA VAL A 130 0.42 22.72 0.61
C VAL A 130 1.05 21.51 -0.07
N PHE A 131 1.46 21.63 -1.33
CA PHE A 131 2.08 20.53 -2.07
C PHE A 131 3.40 20.07 -1.45
N CYS A 132 4.23 20.99 -0.97
CA CYS A 132 5.47 20.66 -0.24
C CYS A 132 5.18 19.88 1.05
N ILE A 133 4.15 20.29 1.82
CA ILE A 133 3.72 19.56 3.02
C ILE A 133 3.25 18.15 2.65
N CYS A 134 2.43 18.00 1.61
CA CYS A 134 2.00 16.68 1.14
C CYS A 134 3.18 15.78 0.74
N ALA A 135 4.15 16.32 0.00
CA ALA A 135 5.35 15.57 -0.38
C ALA A 135 6.17 15.13 0.85
N PHE A 136 6.32 16.00 1.85
CA PHE A 136 6.98 15.66 3.11
C PHE A 136 6.24 14.53 3.85
N VAL A 137 4.91 14.56 3.90
CA VAL A 137 4.10 13.50 4.51
C VAL A 137 4.30 12.16 3.77
N TYR A 138 4.34 12.16 2.44
CA TYR A 138 4.62 10.94 1.67
C TYR A 138 5.98 10.32 1.99
N VAL A 139 7.03 11.14 2.03
CA VAL A 139 8.39 10.69 2.33
C VAL A 139 8.50 10.20 3.77
N SER A 140 7.98 10.96 4.73
CA SER A 140 8.04 10.60 6.16
C SER A 140 7.24 9.34 6.48
N CYS A 141 6.13 9.07 5.79
CA CYS A 141 5.36 7.84 5.94
C CYS A 141 6.03 6.64 5.24
N GLY A 142 6.59 6.86 4.04
CA GLY A 142 7.26 5.80 3.27
C GLY A 142 8.61 5.35 3.83
N THR A 143 9.41 6.28 4.35
CA THR A 143 10.79 6.02 4.79
C THR A 143 10.88 4.95 5.90
N PRO A 144 10.10 5.03 7.00
CA PRO A 144 10.14 4.02 8.05
C PRO A 144 9.78 2.61 7.53
N PHE A 145 8.83 2.52 6.60
CA PHE A 145 8.44 1.24 6.01
C PHE A 145 9.53 0.68 5.10
N VAL A 146 10.18 1.51 4.28
CA VAL A 146 11.26 1.05 3.41
C VAL A 146 12.45 0.53 4.23
N LEU A 147 12.78 1.21 5.33
CA LEU A 147 13.87 0.82 6.22
C LEU A 147 13.52 -0.46 7.01
N CYS A 148 12.39 -0.48 7.72
CA CYS A 148 12.07 -1.51 8.71
C CYS A 148 11.06 -2.57 8.24
N GLY A 149 10.41 -2.36 7.09
CA GLY A 149 9.35 -3.25 6.61
C GLY A 149 9.85 -4.65 6.26
N SER A 150 8.97 -5.64 6.36
CA SER A 150 9.19 -7.01 5.93
C SER A 150 7.88 -7.56 5.37
N ALA A 151 7.98 -8.48 4.42
CA ALA A 151 6.84 -9.22 3.90
C ALA A 151 6.93 -10.72 4.24
N ASP A 152 7.85 -11.12 5.11
CA ASP A 152 7.99 -12.51 5.50
C ASP A 152 6.95 -12.90 6.56
N LEU A 153 6.43 -14.13 6.48
CA LEU A 153 5.46 -14.66 7.42
C LEU A 153 6.03 -14.63 8.85
N GLN A 154 5.40 -13.83 9.71
CA GLN A 154 5.90 -13.63 11.07
C GLN A 154 5.62 -14.87 11.94
N SER A 155 6.51 -15.11 12.91
CA SER A 155 6.46 -16.27 13.79
C SER A 155 5.15 -16.40 14.58
N TRP A 156 4.57 -15.27 15.00
CA TRP A 156 3.30 -15.19 15.72
C TRP A 156 2.07 -15.49 14.84
N ALA A 157 2.22 -15.38 13.52
CA ALA A 157 1.15 -15.66 12.55
C ALA A 157 1.18 -17.11 12.03
N LYS A 158 2.22 -17.90 12.36
CA LYS A 158 2.31 -19.31 11.96
C LYS A 158 1.20 -20.12 12.64
N PRO A 159 0.48 -21.00 11.90
CA PRO A 159 -0.45 -21.91 12.54
C PRO A 159 0.31 -22.79 13.54
N LYS A 160 -0.15 -22.81 14.80
CA LYS A 160 0.35 -23.79 15.77
C LYS A 160 0.12 -25.18 15.18
N PRO A 161 1.12 -26.09 15.22
CA PRO A 161 0.93 -27.44 14.71
C PRO A 161 -0.30 -28.03 15.41
N LYS A 162 -1.30 -28.45 14.62
CA LYS A 162 -2.34 -29.34 15.14
C LYS A 162 -1.58 -30.57 15.62
N ASN A 163 -1.59 -30.81 16.93
CA ASN A 163 -1.27 -32.14 17.44
C ASN A 163 -2.09 -33.12 16.61
N SER A 164 -1.40 -34.02 15.92
CA SER A 164 -2.00 -35.09 15.15
C SER A 164 -3.09 -35.71 16.02
N VAL A 165 -4.35 -35.50 15.63
CA VAL A 165 -5.40 -36.44 15.99
C VAL A 165 -4.89 -37.73 15.37
N SER A 166 -4.37 -38.60 16.22
CA SER A 166 -3.96 -39.95 15.90
C SER A 166 -5.05 -40.50 15.00
N THR A 167 -4.69 -40.79 13.76
CA THR A 167 -5.50 -41.59 12.86
C THR A 167 -5.77 -42.89 13.61
N VAL A 168 -6.93 -43.01 14.24
CA VAL A 168 -7.42 -44.30 14.71
C VAL A 168 -7.52 -45.12 13.42
N SER A 169 -6.56 -46.01 13.26
CA SER A 169 -6.45 -46.87 12.11
C SER A 169 -7.73 -47.68 12.04
N ALA A 170 -8.43 -47.64 10.91
CA ALA A 170 -9.66 -48.39 10.68
C ALA A 170 -9.50 -49.91 10.84
N LYS A 171 -8.26 -50.42 11.04
CA LYS A 171 -7.97 -51.81 11.39
C LYS A 171 -8.46 -52.24 12.78
N ASP A 172 -8.65 -51.32 13.73
CA ASP A 172 -9.10 -51.69 15.07
C ASP A 172 -10.63 -51.89 15.18
N LEU A 173 -11.40 -51.42 14.19
CA LEU A 173 -12.86 -51.57 14.14
C LEU A 173 -13.32 -52.94 13.60
N GLU A 174 -12.52 -53.61 12.76
CA GLU A 174 -12.90 -54.93 12.21
C GLU A 174 -12.68 -56.09 13.19
N THR A 175 -11.83 -55.94 14.22
CA THR A 175 -11.56 -57.04 15.17
C THR A 175 -12.60 -57.11 16.31
N THR A 176 -13.39 -56.06 16.52
CA THR A 176 -14.38 -55.99 17.62
C THR A 176 -15.78 -56.45 17.19
N VAL A 177 -16.01 -56.70 15.90
CA VAL A 177 -17.32 -57.17 15.36
C VAL A 177 -17.34 -58.69 15.18
N SER A 178 -16.21 -59.37 15.37
CA SER A 178 -16.07 -60.83 15.22
C SER A 178 -15.76 -61.58 16.52
N MET A 179 -16.01 -60.99 17.69
CA MET A 179 -16.07 -61.70 18.98
C MET A 179 -17.45 -61.63 19.59
#